data_AF-A0A946L2U7-F1
#
_entry.id   AF-A0A946L2U7-F1
#
_cell.length_a   1.000
_cell.length_b   1.000
_cell.length_c   1.000
_cell.angle_alpha   90.00
_cell.angle_beta   90.00
_cell.angle_gamma   90.00
#
_symmetry.space_group_name_H-M   'P 1'
#
loop_
_entity.id
_entity.type
_entity.pdbx_description
1 polymer ?
#
loop_
_entity_poly.entity_id
_entity_poly.type
_entity_poly.pdbx_seq_one_letter_code
_entity_poly.pdbx_strand_id
1 'polypeptide(L)'
;MKKIVNKHWVVVPLFCVGFLAPPTLSAHSLAQAVQLALTHNPEVLSAQQGIGIAEEQLGQARAGWRPTIDLTMDMGREYKNKDATDPTAMTKNISSLTLNQPLYDGGATSASVERSDLMQHVSVIHFDEVRTATALKAIEAWHELFRLQRVIKLTEANVGEHRQLFIQIKQKVDAGGAGRAELVAAETPWLLAQSALIEARGDYQDALAKYTKVVGVEPVEILVSGLNINGEQMPQALTEAVERLLQDNFILRTAEANLMAARADHRGARAGLLPTLGFELKGGRKQNDGGVEGVDLDTTALIKLNYNLYNGGADESRRRETARAVIDSQEQLSLAHRNMLEQLTQYWNGLEVSRQLLNTSHQQYKIAQENHLSAQEQFKLGEGDVMAIMAASDAELVAKKAVLGDEIDLHLGRYQLLSHMGQLLNYVQAADVMVVMGQLQAVEVAEGKMGWVDQLVAGIGGEPLLNDPVRNSSAEVVMVEQPAVQTVVTTQWDGAYSQMRDAGWVVFNAMDEIDGVSGVRAPAPAQPVVEQPAVSNMVMVGGDSAEGSAAFRHNRAERRRVELQKRLGRYSRESSRYQRRLEQQRRRLGSKKHKMEVASARINRNIALRNLMAR
;
A
#
# COMPACT_ATOMS: atom_id res chain seq x y z
N MET A 1 -46.16 -25.67 30.93
CA MET A 1 -47.55 -25.16 31.08
C MET A 1 -47.79 -24.04 30.08
N LYS A 2 -49.04 -23.57 29.90
CA LYS A 2 -49.43 -22.57 28.90
C LYS A 2 -48.75 -21.20 29.12
N LYS A 3 -48.36 -20.54 28.03
CA LYS A 3 -48.77 -19.15 27.73
C LYS A 3 -48.65 -18.89 26.23
N ILE A 4 -49.80 -18.73 25.56
CA ILE A 4 -49.90 -18.23 24.19
C ILE A 4 -50.16 -16.73 24.30
N VAL A 5 -49.47 -15.91 23.50
CA VAL A 5 -49.80 -14.50 23.32
C VAL A 5 -49.74 -14.19 21.83
N ASN A 6 -50.90 -14.00 21.22
CA ASN A 6 -50.98 -13.47 19.85
C ASN A 6 -50.47 -12.02 19.85
N LYS A 7 -49.65 -11.66 18.87
CA LYS A 7 -49.29 -10.26 18.58
C LYS A 7 -49.74 -9.96 17.15
N HIS A 8 -50.62 -8.98 16.98
CA HIS A 8 -51.09 -8.57 15.66
C HIS A 8 -50.04 -7.72 14.96
N TRP A 9 -49.91 -7.88 13.64
CA TRP A 9 -48.99 -7.11 12.82
C TRP A 9 -49.68 -5.82 12.37
N VAL A 10 -49.14 -4.67 12.80
CA VAL A 10 -49.50 -3.37 12.25
C VAL A 10 -48.40 -2.97 11.27
N VAL A 11 -48.74 -2.91 9.99
CA VAL A 11 -47.80 -2.47 8.95
C VAL A 11 -47.82 -0.95 8.89
N VAL A 12 -46.71 -0.32 9.29
CA VAL A 12 -46.45 1.10 9.05
C VAL A 12 -45.42 1.20 7.92
N PRO A 13 -45.73 1.85 6.78
CA PRO A 13 -44.76 2.01 5.71
C PRO A 13 -43.73 3.07 6.10
N LEU A 14 -42.47 2.66 6.29
CA LEU A 14 -41.38 3.60 6.56
C LEU A 14 -41.02 4.35 5.27
N PHE A 15 -41.45 5.60 5.17
CA PHE A 15 -41.21 6.44 4.00
C PHE A 15 -39.79 7.00 4.05
N CYS A 16 -38.83 6.27 3.48
CA CYS A 16 -37.42 6.67 3.44
C CYS A 16 -37.21 7.91 2.57
N VAL A 17 -37.35 9.09 3.17
CA VAL A 17 -36.91 10.37 2.57
C VAL A 17 -35.38 10.33 2.50
N GLY A 18 -34.85 10.03 1.31
CA GLY A 18 -33.42 10.07 1.05
C GLY A 18 -32.90 11.49 1.20
N PHE A 19 -32.23 11.78 2.32
CA PHE A 19 -31.59 13.07 2.56
C PHE A 19 -30.30 13.16 1.73
N LEU A 20 -30.47 13.44 0.44
CA LEU A 20 -29.37 13.61 -0.50
C LEU A 20 -28.65 14.93 -0.18
N ALA A 21 -27.71 14.88 0.76
CA ALA A 21 -26.80 15.99 1.01
C ALA A 21 -26.07 16.30 -0.31
N PRO A 22 -26.19 17.52 -0.87
CA PRO A 22 -25.41 17.87 -2.05
C PRO A 22 -23.92 17.82 -1.67
N PRO A 23 -23.03 17.35 -2.55
CA PRO A 23 -21.59 17.44 -2.30
C PRO A 23 -21.23 18.91 -2.13
N THR A 24 -20.75 19.28 -0.94
CA THR A 24 -20.31 20.64 -0.66
C THR A 24 -19.13 20.97 -1.57
N LEU A 25 -19.27 21.97 -2.44
CA LEU A 25 -18.17 22.42 -3.29
C LEU A 25 -17.06 23.01 -2.41
N SER A 26 -16.06 22.19 -2.14
CA SER A 26 -14.83 22.57 -1.44
C SER A 26 -13.65 22.25 -2.36
N ALA A 27 -12.92 23.28 -2.77
CA ALA A 27 -11.64 23.09 -3.45
C ALA A 27 -10.68 22.38 -2.48
N HIS A 28 -10.16 21.21 -2.89
CA HIS A 28 -9.38 20.35 -1.99
C HIS A 28 -8.08 21.03 -1.55
N SER A 29 -7.99 21.40 -0.27
CA SER A 29 -6.71 21.78 0.32
C SER A 29 -5.73 20.60 0.26
N LEU A 30 -4.43 20.88 0.36
CA LEU A 30 -3.41 19.82 0.39
C LEU A 30 -3.65 18.82 1.54
N ALA A 31 -4.09 19.32 2.69
CA ALA A 31 -4.58 18.56 3.83
C ALA A 31 -5.72 17.59 3.45
N GLN A 32 -6.80 18.11 2.86
CA GLN A 32 -7.95 17.31 2.42
C GLN A 32 -7.57 16.26 1.37
N ALA A 33 -6.68 16.58 0.43
CA ALA A 33 -6.19 15.63 -0.56
C ALA A 33 -5.41 14.46 0.08
N VAL A 34 -4.60 14.73 1.11
CA VAL A 34 -3.93 13.67 1.88
C VAL A 34 -4.92 12.87 2.74
N GLN A 35 -5.86 13.53 3.42
CA GLN A 35 -6.88 12.87 4.23
C GLN A 35 -7.75 11.91 3.39
N LEU A 36 -8.19 12.35 2.20
CA LEU A 36 -8.94 11.53 1.25
C LEU A 36 -8.11 10.33 0.75
N ALA A 37 -6.85 10.55 0.37
CA ALA A 37 -5.95 9.46 -0.01
C ALA A 37 -5.74 8.45 1.13
N LEU A 38 -5.49 8.90 2.36
CA LEU A 38 -5.30 8.03 3.52
C LEU A 38 -6.55 7.23 3.94
N THR A 39 -7.75 7.67 3.55
CA THR A 39 -9.03 7.02 3.89
C THR A 39 -9.61 6.16 2.77
N HIS A 40 -9.31 6.47 1.50
CA HIS A 40 -9.92 5.80 0.34
C HIS A 40 -8.93 5.02 -0.54
N ASN A 41 -7.61 5.21 -0.40
CA ASN A 41 -6.65 4.55 -1.29
C ASN A 41 -6.55 3.03 -1.00
N PRO A 42 -6.74 2.15 -2.01
CA PRO A 42 -6.66 0.70 -1.82
C PRO A 42 -5.31 0.17 -1.32
N GLU A 43 -4.20 0.86 -1.55
CA GLU A 43 -2.88 0.47 -1.02
C GLU A 43 -2.88 0.55 0.52
N VAL A 44 -3.41 1.64 1.09
CA VAL A 44 -3.53 1.85 2.54
C VAL A 44 -4.52 0.87 3.16
N LEU A 45 -5.70 0.70 2.55
CA LEU A 45 -6.72 -0.24 3.03
C LEU A 45 -6.22 -1.69 2.99
N SER A 46 -5.45 -2.07 1.96
CA SER A 46 -4.83 -3.40 1.88
C SER A 46 -3.73 -3.59 2.94
N ALA A 47 -2.94 -2.57 3.25
CA ALA A 47 -1.94 -2.63 4.31
C ALA A 47 -2.59 -2.75 5.70
N GLN A 48 -3.73 -2.09 5.92
CA GLN A 48 -4.53 -2.22 7.14
C GLN A 48 -4.99 -3.67 7.37
N GLN A 49 -5.48 -4.36 6.32
CA GLN A 49 -5.84 -5.77 6.41
C GLN A 49 -4.63 -6.68 6.70
N GLY A 50 -3.41 -6.26 6.32
CA GLY A 50 -2.17 -6.93 6.68
C GLY A 50 -1.96 -7.05 8.20
N ILE A 51 -2.37 -6.05 8.98
CA ILE A 51 -2.30 -6.09 10.46
C ILE A 51 -3.21 -7.21 11.00
N GLY A 52 -4.46 -7.28 10.54
CA GLY A 52 -5.42 -8.31 10.97
C GLY A 52 -4.98 -9.72 10.57
N ILE A 53 -4.39 -9.88 9.37
CA ILE A 53 -3.79 -11.15 8.92
C ILE A 53 -2.63 -11.58 9.84
N ALA A 54 -1.79 -10.64 10.29
CA ALA A 54 -0.70 -10.93 11.21
C ALA A 54 -1.19 -11.20 12.65
N GLU A 55 -2.27 -10.55 13.08
CA GLU A 55 -2.93 -10.81 14.36
C GLU A 55 -3.52 -12.23 14.43
N GLU A 56 -4.18 -12.70 13.36
CA GLU A 56 -4.65 -14.08 13.27
C GLU A 56 -3.51 -15.11 13.20
N GLN A 57 -2.37 -14.78 12.58
CA GLN A 57 -1.16 -15.62 12.63
C GLN A 57 -0.58 -15.71 14.05
N LEU A 58 -0.58 -14.61 14.79
CA LEU A 58 -0.23 -14.58 16.22
C LEU A 58 -1.24 -15.36 17.07
N GLY A 59 -2.53 -15.31 16.72
CA GLY A 59 -3.59 -16.16 17.29
C GLY A 59 -3.30 -17.66 17.08
N GLN A 60 -2.92 -18.05 15.87
CA GLN A 60 -2.51 -19.42 15.53
C GLN A 60 -1.25 -19.86 16.29
N ALA A 61 -0.24 -18.99 16.42
CA ALA A 61 0.94 -19.29 17.24
C ALA A 61 0.56 -19.47 18.73
N ARG A 62 -0.28 -18.59 19.28
CA ARG A 62 -0.79 -18.67 20.66
C ARG A 62 -1.70 -19.89 20.88
N ALA A 63 -2.27 -20.47 19.83
CA ALA A 63 -3.03 -21.72 19.91
C ALA A 63 -2.14 -22.95 20.22
N GLY A 64 -0.82 -22.88 20.01
CA GLY A 64 0.11 -23.94 20.41
C GLY A 64 0.18 -24.20 21.92
N TRP A 65 -0.34 -23.30 22.76
CA TRP A 65 -0.51 -23.50 24.20
C TRP A 65 -1.89 -24.06 24.60
N ARG A 66 -2.83 -24.17 23.67
CA ARG A 66 -4.22 -24.60 23.92
C ARG A 66 -4.40 -26.11 23.68
N PRO A 67 -5.41 -26.74 24.27
CA PRO A 67 -5.68 -28.15 23.99
C PRO A 67 -6.33 -28.32 22.61
N THR A 68 -5.92 -29.34 21.86
CA THR A 68 -6.71 -29.83 20.72
C THR A 68 -7.77 -30.83 21.22
N ILE A 69 -8.88 -30.93 20.50
CA ILE A 69 -9.93 -31.93 20.75
C ILE A 69 -10.30 -32.56 19.41
N ASP A 70 -9.88 -33.80 19.21
CA ASP A 70 -9.87 -34.49 17.93
C ASP A 70 -10.81 -35.71 17.96
N LEU A 71 -11.74 -35.80 17.01
CA LEU A 71 -12.66 -36.93 16.86
C LEU A 71 -12.21 -37.82 15.70
N THR A 72 -11.81 -39.05 16.01
CA THR A 72 -11.43 -40.08 15.03
C THR A 72 -12.55 -41.11 14.89
N MET A 73 -12.86 -41.52 13.65
CA MET A 73 -13.74 -42.66 13.36
C MET A 73 -13.11 -43.59 12.33
N ASP A 74 -12.90 -44.85 12.69
CA ASP A 74 -12.38 -45.90 11.81
C ASP A 74 -13.49 -46.90 11.51
N MET A 75 -13.89 -47.07 10.24
CA MET A 75 -14.85 -48.09 9.83
C MET A 75 -14.30 -48.92 8.66
N GLY A 76 -14.35 -50.25 8.77
CA GLY A 76 -13.87 -51.13 7.70
C GLY A 76 -14.06 -52.62 7.98
N ARG A 77 -13.55 -53.47 7.09
CA ARG A 77 -13.43 -54.91 7.32
C ARG A 77 -12.06 -55.21 7.90
N GLU A 78 -12.03 -55.76 9.10
CA GLU A 78 -10.80 -56.27 9.71
C GLU A 78 -10.76 -57.80 9.55
N TYR A 79 -9.68 -58.30 8.95
CA TYR A 79 -9.35 -59.72 8.92
C TYR A 79 -8.16 -59.96 9.84
N LYS A 80 -8.32 -60.80 10.86
CA LYS A 80 -7.26 -61.17 11.80
C LYS A 80 -7.23 -62.67 11.98
N ASN A 81 -6.07 -63.26 11.65
CA ASN A 81 -5.75 -64.64 11.99
C ASN A 81 -4.89 -64.62 13.26
N LYS A 82 -5.50 -64.93 14.41
CA LYS A 82 -4.78 -65.13 15.67
C LYS A 82 -4.29 -66.58 15.71
N ASP A 83 -3.01 -66.74 16.00
CA ASP A 83 -2.34 -68.03 16.23
C ASP A 83 -2.59 -69.08 15.12
N ALA A 84 -2.63 -68.61 13.87
CA ALA A 84 -2.80 -69.35 12.62
C ALA A 84 -4.09 -70.18 12.45
N THR A 85 -4.88 -70.34 13.52
CA THR A 85 -5.92 -71.38 13.65
C THR A 85 -7.33 -70.80 13.75
N ASP A 86 -7.47 -69.52 14.10
CA ASP A 86 -8.76 -68.82 14.20
C ASP A 86 -8.79 -67.52 13.34
N PRO A 87 -9.19 -67.63 12.05
CA PRO A 87 -9.28 -66.50 11.14
C PRO A 87 -10.63 -65.77 11.25
N THR A 88 -10.63 -64.64 11.96
CA THR A 88 -11.80 -63.77 12.14
C THR A 88 -11.92 -62.71 11.04
N ALA A 89 -13.15 -62.44 10.58
CA ALA A 89 -13.44 -61.52 9.47
C ALA A 89 -14.63 -60.59 9.78
N MET A 90 -14.38 -59.51 10.52
CA MET A 90 -15.43 -58.69 11.13
C MET A 90 -15.57 -57.30 10.49
N THR A 91 -16.75 -56.69 10.61
CA THR A 91 -16.90 -55.24 10.38
C THR A 91 -16.49 -54.52 11.65
N LYS A 92 -15.32 -53.88 11.60
CA LYS A 92 -14.74 -53.07 12.66
C LYS A 92 -15.29 -51.64 12.59
N ASN A 93 -15.62 -51.08 13.74
CA ASN A 93 -16.05 -49.68 13.88
C ASN A 93 -15.48 -49.12 15.19
N ILE A 94 -14.60 -48.12 15.12
CA ILE A 94 -14.05 -47.40 16.27
C ILE A 94 -14.46 -45.94 16.17
N SER A 95 -14.87 -45.34 17.28
CA SER A 95 -15.02 -43.90 17.44
C SER A 95 -14.32 -43.45 18.71
N SER A 96 -13.35 -42.55 18.62
CA SER A 96 -12.63 -42.02 19.80
C SER A 96 -12.46 -40.51 19.75
N LEU A 97 -12.74 -39.86 20.88
CA LEU A 97 -12.43 -38.46 21.14
C LEU A 97 -11.10 -38.40 21.91
N THR A 98 -10.18 -37.55 21.46
CA THR A 98 -8.87 -37.36 22.08
C THR A 98 -8.66 -35.88 22.38
N LEU A 99 -8.38 -35.54 23.63
CA LEU A 99 -7.94 -34.21 24.05
C LEU A 99 -6.42 -34.25 24.26
N ASN A 100 -5.68 -33.38 23.58
CA ASN A 100 -4.23 -33.25 23.70
C ASN A 100 -3.87 -31.86 24.21
N GLN A 101 -3.29 -31.76 25.41
CA GLN A 101 -2.75 -30.51 25.97
C GLN A 101 -1.21 -30.57 26.01
N PRO A 102 -0.48 -29.75 25.24
CA PRO A 102 0.94 -29.56 25.46
C PRO A 102 1.18 -28.89 26.81
N LEU A 103 2.09 -29.44 27.62
CA LEU A 103 2.48 -28.90 28.92
C LEU A 103 3.88 -28.24 28.87
N TYR A 104 4.76 -28.80 28.05
CA TYR A 104 6.08 -28.25 27.73
C TYR A 104 6.56 -28.79 26.38
N ASP A 105 7.17 -27.94 25.56
CA ASP A 105 7.53 -28.27 24.17
C ASP A 105 8.97 -27.89 23.82
N GLY A 106 9.85 -27.77 24.82
CA GLY A 106 11.20 -27.22 24.65
C GLY A 106 11.24 -25.70 24.43
N GLY A 107 10.10 -25.00 24.54
CA GLY A 107 9.97 -23.56 24.27
C GLY A 107 9.64 -23.23 22.81
N ALA A 108 9.23 -24.21 22.00
CA ALA A 108 8.93 -24.02 20.58
C ALA A 108 7.78 -23.01 20.37
N THR A 109 6.66 -23.18 21.07
CA THR A 109 5.49 -22.30 20.98
C THR A 109 5.84 -20.91 21.50
N SER A 110 6.56 -20.79 22.62
CA SER A 110 6.96 -19.48 23.15
C SER A 110 7.82 -18.69 22.18
N ALA A 111 8.78 -19.35 21.52
CA ALA A 111 9.58 -18.74 20.45
C ALA A 111 8.74 -18.42 19.19
N SER A 112 7.76 -19.26 18.86
CA SER A 112 6.87 -19.02 17.72
C SER A 112 5.88 -17.88 17.97
N VAL A 113 5.41 -17.70 19.20
CA VAL A 113 4.58 -16.55 19.60
C VAL A 113 5.43 -15.29 19.59
N GLU A 114 6.60 -15.27 20.24
CA GLU A 114 7.53 -14.13 20.21
C GLU A 114 7.88 -13.71 18.78
N ARG A 115 8.18 -14.68 17.89
CA ARG A 115 8.41 -14.43 16.47
C ARG A 115 7.18 -13.81 15.80
N SER A 116 5.98 -14.33 16.04
CA SER A 116 4.75 -13.86 15.38
C SER A 116 4.30 -12.48 15.88
N ASP A 117 4.54 -12.17 17.15
CA ASP A 117 4.28 -10.88 17.80
C ASP A 117 5.14 -9.78 17.15
N LEU A 118 6.43 -10.09 16.90
CA LEU A 118 7.34 -9.23 16.13
C LEU A 118 6.94 -9.09 14.66
N MET A 119 6.35 -10.11 14.02
CA MET A 119 5.82 -9.98 12.65
C MET A 119 4.51 -9.16 12.60
N GLN A 120 3.68 -9.20 13.65
CA GLN A 120 2.56 -8.26 13.80
C GLN A 120 3.08 -6.83 13.93
N HIS A 121 4.12 -6.60 14.74
CA HIS A 121 4.73 -5.27 14.87
C HIS A 121 5.32 -4.75 13.54
N VAL A 122 6.00 -5.61 12.76
CA VAL A 122 6.44 -5.28 11.39
C VAL A 122 5.25 -4.91 10.49
N SER A 123 4.12 -5.60 10.62
CA SER A 123 2.91 -5.31 9.83
C SER A 123 2.29 -3.95 10.18
N VAL A 124 2.37 -3.53 11.46
CA VAL A 124 1.98 -2.17 11.89
C VAL A 124 2.94 -1.12 11.35
N ILE A 125 4.26 -1.35 11.43
CA ILE A 125 5.28 -0.44 10.86
C ILE A 125 5.07 -0.27 9.34
N HIS A 126 4.79 -1.36 8.62
CA HIS A 126 4.53 -1.32 7.18
C HIS A 126 3.22 -0.60 6.82
N PHE A 127 2.20 -0.65 7.67
CA PHE A 127 0.99 0.16 7.48
C PHE A 127 1.30 1.67 7.56
N ASP A 128 2.11 2.10 8.53
CA ASP A 128 2.53 3.51 8.64
C ASP A 128 3.52 3.93 7.52
N GLU A 129 4.37 3.02 7.05
CA GLU A 129 5.18 3.20 5.84
C GLU A 129 4.29 3.47 4.61
N VAL A 130 3.29 2.61 4.35
CA VAL A 130 2.37 2.72 3.20
C VAL A 130 1.49 3.96 3.31
N ARG A 131 1.04 4.33 4.52
CA ARG A 131 0.35 5.61 4.78
C ARG A 131 1.25 6.79 4.44
N THR A 132 2.50 6.78 4.92
CA THR A 132 3.48 7.86 4.68
C THR A 132 3.77 8.03 3.19
N ALA A 133 4.03 6.92 2.49
CA ALA A 133 4.25 6.92 1.04
C ALA A 133 3.00 7.37 0.26
N THR A 134 1.80 7.02 0.73
CA THR A 134 0.53 7.47 0.10
C THR A 134 0.28 8.95 0.32
N ALA A 135 0.57 9.48 1.50
CA ALA A 135 0.53 10.91 1.78
C ALA A 135 1.50 11.67 0.88
N LEU A 136 2.75 11.20 0.72
CA LEU A 136 3.71 11.82 -0.18
C LEU A 136 3.23 11.79 -1.65
N LYS A 137 2.74 10.65 -2.16
CA LYS A 137 2.14 10.55 -3.51
C LYS A 137 1.00 11.55 -3.72
N ALA A 138 0.14 11.74 -2.71
CA ALA A 138 -0.97 12.70 -2.78
C ALA A 138 -0.47 14.15 -2.79
N ILE A 139 0.57 14.45 -2.00
CA ILE A 139 1.23 15.76 -1.97
C ILE A 139 1.88 16.08 -3.32
N GLU A 140 2.63 15.14 -3.90
CA GLU A 140 3.27 15.29 -5.21
C GLU A 140 2.22 15.50 -6.32
N ALA A 141 1.15 14.70 -6.34
CA ALA A 141 0.08 14.84 -7.34
C ALA A 141 -0.72 16.16 -7.20
N TRP A 142 -0.96 16.64 -5.97
CA TRP A 142 -1.60 17.93 -5.72
C TRP A 142 -0.72 19.09 -6.21
N HIS A 143 0.59 19.06 -5.92
CA HIS A 143 1.53 20.10 -6.35
C HIS A 143 1.70 20.12 -7.88
N GLU A 144 1.75 18.96 -8.54
CA GLU A 144 1.84 18.90 -10.00
C GLU A 144 0.58 19.47 -10.67
N LEU A 145 -0.61 19.15 -10.14
CA LEU A 145 -1.86 19.71 -10.68
C LEU A 145 -1.91 21.24 -10.50
N PHE A 146 -1.48 21.75 -9.34
CA PHE A 146 -1.33 23.19 -9.08
C PHE A 146 -0.30 23.84 -10.03
N ARG A 147 0.87 23.21 -10.22
CA ARG A 147 1.94 23.67 -11.12
C ARG A 147 1.43 23.81 -12.54
N LEU A 148 0.84 22.76 -13.09
CA LEU A 148 0.34 22.75 -14.46
C LEU A 148 -0.81 23.74 -14.67
N GLN A 149 -1.70 23.91 -13.68
CA GLN A 149 -2.76 24.91 -13.76
C GLN A 149 -2.21 26.36 -13.78
N ARG A 150 -1.12 26.64 -13.06
CA ARG A 150 -0.42 27.92 -13.12
C ARG A 150 0.32 28.09 -14.46
N VAL A 151 0.96 27.04 -14.96
CA VAL A 151 1.60 27.00 -16.30
C VAL A 151 0.60 27.29 -17.42
N ILE A 152 -0.62 26.76 -17.35
CA ILE A 152 -1.71 27.09 -18.29
C ILE A 152 -1.98 28.60 -18.25
N LYS A 153 -2.29 29.18 -17.08
CA LYS A 153 -2.59 30.62 -16.96
C LYS A 153 -1.46 31.53 -17.48
N LEU A 154 -0.21 31.16 -17.21
CA LEU A 154 0.97 31.87 -17.75
C LEU A 154 1.06 31.76 -19.29
N THR A 155 0.78 30.58 -19.85
CA THR A 155 0.87 30.35 -21.30
C THR A 155 -0.33 30.96 -22.04
N GLU A 156 -1.51 31.03 -21.43
CA GLU A 156 -2.68 31.76 -21.94
C GLU A 156 -2.41 33.26 -22.08
N ALA A 157 -1.70 33.86 -21.12
CA ALA A 157 -1.26 35.25 -21.21
C ALA A 157 -0.29 35.48 -22.38
N ASN A 158 0.73 34.62 -22.54
CA ASN A 158 1.70 34.70 -23.64
C ASN A 158 1.05 34.53 -25.02
N VAL A 159 0.10 33.58 -25.15
CA VAL A 159 -0.73 33.43 -26.36
C VAL A 159 -1.56 34.69 -26.63
N GLY A 160 -2.08 35.33 -25.58
CA GLY A 160 -2.80 36.60 -25.67
C GLY A 160 -1.93 37.73 -26.24
N GLU A 161 -0.73 37.90 -25.72
CA GLU A 161 0.24 38.91 -26.16
C GLU A 161 0.74 38.66 -27.59
N HIS A 162 1.19 37.43 -27.90
CA HIS A 162 1.64 37.07 -29.25
C HIS A 162 0.54 37.26 -30.29
N ARG A 163 -0.73 36.97 -29.93
CA ARG A 163 -1.89 37.22 -30.79
C ARG A 163 -2.13 38.72 -31.02
N GLN A 164 -1.97 39.57 -30.00
CA GLN A 164 -2.12 41.02 -30.14
C GLN A 164 -1.03 41.60 -31.05
N LEU A 165 0.23 41.20 -30.85
CA LEU A 165 1.36 41.63 -31.68
C LEU A 165 1.20 41.17 -33.14
N PHE A 166 0.77 39.93 -33.38
CA PHE A 166 0.44 39.44 -34.72
C PHE A 166 -0.68 40.26 -35.39
N ILE A 167 -1.73 40.64 -34.65
CA ILE A 167 -2.81 41.50 -35.18
C ILE A 167 -2.29 42.91 -35.53
N GLN A 168 -1.41 43.49 -34.72
CA GLN A 168 -0.78 44.79 -35.01
C GLN A 168 0.09 44.74 -36.27
N ILE A 169 0.95 43.73 -36.42
CA ILE A 169 1.74 43.51 -37.64
C ILE A 169 0.83 43.27 -38.85
N LYS A 170 -0.26 42.51 -38.70
CA LYS A 170 -1.23 42.32 -39.79
C LYS A 170 -1.84 43.66 -40.23
N GLN A 171 -2.30 44.49 -39.29
CA GLN A 171 -2.85 45.82 -39.61
C GLN A 171 -1.80 46.72 -40.28
N LYS A 172 -0.53 46.66 -39.85
CA LYS A 172 0.59 47.38 -40.47
C LYS A 172 0.84 46.92 -41.92
N VAL A 173 0.74 45.62 -42.21
CA VAL A 173 0.86 45.05 -43.57
C VAL A 173 -0.37 45.37 -44.43
N ASP A 174 -1.58 45.23 -43.90
CA ASP A 174 -2.85 45.55 -44.60
C ASP A 174 -2.92 47.05 -44.96
N ALA A 175 -2.26 47.92 -44.18
CA ALA A 175 -2.08 49.35 -44.48
C ALA A 175 -0.88 49.66 -45.40
N GLY A 176 -0.13 48.66 -45.87
CA GLY A 176 1.04 48.83 -46.75
C GLY A 176 2.32 49.32 -46.06
N GLY A 177 2.33 49.43 -44.73
CA GLY A 177 3.48 49.88 -43.94
C GLY A 177 4.47 48.78 -43.51
N ALA A 178 4.25 47.54 -43.94
CA ALA A 178 5.08 46.37 -43.65
C ALA A 178 4.98 45.31 -44.76
N GLY A 179 5.94 44.40 -44.83
CA GLY A 179 5.97 43.29 -45.79
C GLY A 179 5.30 42.00 -45.29
N ARG A 180 4.84 41.13 -46.20
CA ARG A 180 4.34 39.78 -45.86
C ARG A 180 5.38 38.93 -45.10
N ALA A 181 6.67 39.23 -45.24
CA ALA A 181 7.75 38.61 -44.46
C ALA A 181 7.62 38.90 -42.95
N GLU A 182 7.39 40.16 -42.54
CA GLU A 182 7.11 40.53 -41.15
C GLU A 182 5.88 39.79 -40.61
N LEU A 183 4.82 39.67 -41.44
CA LEU A 183 3.61 38.96 -41.03
C LEU A 183 3.86 37.46 -40.81
N VAL A 184 4.58 36.76 -41.69
CA VAL A 184 4.94 35.34 -41.50
C VAL A 184 5.88 35.15 -40.29
N ALA A 185 6.79 36.10 -40.07
CA ALA A 185 7.67 36.10 -38.91
C ALA A 185 6.85 36.19 -37.59
N ALA A 186 5.88 37.10 -37.50
CA ALA A 186 4.99 37.22 -36.34
C ALA A 186 3.94 36.08 -36.22
N GLU A 187 3.52 35.49 -37.35
CA GLU A 187 2.56 34.36 -37.40
C GLU A 187 3.15 33.11 -36.72
N THR A 188 4.46 32.91 -36.79
CA THR A 188 5.13 31.68 -36.33
C THR A 188 5.20 31.58 -34.78
N PRO A 189 5.71 32.57 -34.01
CA PRO A 189 5.69 32.52 -32.54
C PRO A 189 4.29 32.49 -31.94
N TRP A 190 3.28 33.05 -32.61
CA TRP A 190 1.89 32.95 -32.18
C TRP A 190 1.36 31.51 -32.26
N LEU A 191 1.64 30.79 -33.34
CA LEU A 191 1.27 29.38 -33.50
C LEU A 191 2.08 28.45 -32.58
N LEU A 192 3.35 28.77 -32.30
CA LEU A 192 4.17 28.05 -31.32
C LEU A 192 3.62 28.23 -29.89
N ALA A 193 3.30 29.46 -29.48
CA ALA A 193 2.67 29.71 -28.19
C ALA A 193 1.32 28.99 -28.05
N GLN A 194 0.50 28.97 -29.13
CA GLN A 194 -0.76 28.24 -29.15
C GLN A 194 -0.55 26.72 -29.01
N SER A 195 0.52 26.17 -29.60
CA SER A 195 0.88 24.76 -29.45
C SER A 195 1.28 24.44 -28.01
N ALA A 196 2.12 25.26 -27.39
CA ALA A 196 2.53 25.10 -26.00
C ALA A 196 1.34 25.20 -25.01
N LEU A 197 0.28 25.95 -25.34
CA LEU A 197 -0.95 25.98 -24.56
C LEU A 197 -1.77 24.67 -24.70
N ILE A 198 -1.77 24.06 -25.88
CA ILE A 198 -2.43 22.75 -26.11
C ILE A 198 -1.67 21.65 -25.35
N GLU A 199 -0.34 21.67 -25.39
CA GLU A 199 0.53 20.76 -24.63
C GLU A 199 0.29 20.88 -23.12
N ALA A 200 0.38 22.09 -22.54
CA ALA A 200 0.15 22.31 -21.11
C ALA A 200 -1.26 21.91 -20.64
N ARG A 201 -2.26 21.99 -21.51
CA ARG A 201 -3.62 21.49 -21.24
C ARG A 201 -3.72 19.96 -21.31
N GLY A 202 -2.93 19.30 -22.17
CA GLY A 202 -2.78 17.85 -22.18
C GLY A 202 -2.09 17.33 -20.91
N ASP A 203 -0.95 17.92 -20.55
CA ASP A 203 -0.21 17.58 -19.33
C ASP A 203 -1.08 17.68 -18.07
N TYR A 204 -1.93 18.72 -18.00
CA TYR A 204 -2.89 18.90 -16.89
C TYR A 204 -3.91 17.75 -16.81
N GLN A 205 -4.41 17.21 -17.93
CA GLN A 205 -5.32 16.06 -17.91
C GLN A 205 -4.60 14.77 -17.46
N ASP A 206 -3.34 14.59 -17.88
CA ASP A 206 -2.49 13.49 -17.41
C ASP A 206 -2.18 13.62 -15.91
N ALA A 207 -2.01 14.82 -15.39
CA ALA A 207 -1.85 15.08 -13.94
C ALA A 207 -3.16 14.87 -13.16
N LEU A 208 -4.30 15.28 -13.71
CA LEU A 208 -5.62 15.07 -13.13
C LEU A 208 -5.94 13.57 -12.98
N ALA A 209 -5.58 12.75 -13.98
CA ALA A 209 -5.68 11.30 -13.92
C ALA A 209 -4.75 10.68 -12.85
N LYS A 210 -3.51 11.19 -12.69
CA LYS A 210 -2.59 10.76 -11.62
C LYS A 210 -3.12 11.12 -10.23
N TYR A 211 -3.64 12.34 -10.04
CA TYR A 211 -4.26 12.79 -8.79
C TYR A 211 -5.46 11.91 -8.42
N THR A 212 -6.40 11.72 -9.35
CA THR A 212 -7.62 10.93 -9.12
C THR A 212 -7.30 9.47 -8.79
N LYS A 213 -6.25 8.89 -9.39
CA LYS A 213 -5.76 7.55 -9.01
C LYS A 213 -5.29 7.46 -7.56
N VAL A 214 -4.65 8.50 -7.02
CA VAL A 214 -4.05 8.48 -5.67
C VAL A 214 -5.06 8.90 -4.59
N VAL A 215 -5.88 9.90 -4.86
CA VAL A 215 -6.83 10.53 -3.92
C VAL A 215 -8.21 9.86 -3.98
N GLY A 216 -8.53 9.16 -5.07
CA GLY A 216 -9.80 8.44 -5.26
C GLY A 216 -10.96 9.28 -5.81
N VAL A 217 -10.82 10.60 -5.81
CA VAL A 217 -11.82 11.56 -6.31
C VAL A 217 -11.17 12.64 -7.18
N GLU A 218 -11.93 13.15 -8.15
CA GLU A 218 -11.55 14.29 -8.98
C GLU A 218 -11.75 15.61 -8.19
N PRO A 219 -10.82 16.58 -8.23
CA PRO A 219 -10.93 17.83 -7.47
C PRO A 219 -11.95 18.77 -8.12
N VAL A 220 -12.91 19.25 -7.32
CA VAL A 220 -14.09 19.98 -7.82
C VAL A 220 -13.76 21.39 -8.32
N GLU A 221 -12.77 22.07 -7.74
CA GLU A 221 -12.36 23.40 -8.22
C GLU A 221 -10.87 23.73 -7.92
N ILE A 222 -10.47 24.91 -8.38
CA ILE A 222 -9.11 25.46 -8.41
C ILE A 222 -8.44 25.43 -7.03
N LEU A 223 -7.30 24.76 -6.94
CA LEU A 223 -6.54 24.58 -5.70
C LEU A 223 -5.90 25.91 -5.26
N VAL A 224 -6.25 26.40 -4.06
CA VAL A 224 -5.69 27.64 -3.48
C VAL A 224 -4.82 27.32 -2.28
N SER A 225 -3.53 27.66 -2.38
CA SER A 225 -2.47 27.51 -1.38
C SER A 225 -2.16 26.06 -0.95
N GLY A 226 -0.87 25.70 -0.99
CA GLY A 226 -0.38 24.51 -0.31
C GLY A 226 -0.28 24.73 1.20
N LEU A 227 -0.04 23.66 1.96
CA LEU A 227 0.49 23.78 3.31
C LEU A 227 1.93 24.30 3.20
N ASN A 228 2.25 25.36 3.95
CA ASN A 228 3.61 25.88 4.03
C ASN A 228 4.35 25.16 5.17
N ILE A 229 5.39 24.40 4.84
CA ILE A 229 6.29 23.85 5.87
C ILE A 229 7.18 25.00 6.37
N ASN A 230 6.80 25.58 7.50
CA ASN A 230 7.62 26.54 8.23
C ASN A 230 9.03 25.96 8.47
N GLY A 231 10.07 26.75 8.19
CA GLY A 231 11.45 26.28 8.21
C GLY A 231 11.95 25.78 9.58
N GLU A 232 11.26 26.18 10.65
CA GLU A 232 11.56 25.83 12.05
C GLU A 232 11.38 24.33 12.36
N GLN A 233 10.51 23.63 11.64
CA GLN A 233 10.23 22.21 11.88
C GLN A 233 11.18 21.27 11.10
N MET A 234 11.86 21.80 10.09
CA MET A 234 12.90 21.09 9.35
C MET A 234 14.20 21.04 10.17
N PRO A 235 14.96 19.91 10.11
CA PRO A 235 16.29 19.86 10.71
C PRO A 235 17.21 20.91 10.07
N GLN A 236 17.95 21.64 10.90
CA GLN A 236 18.81 22.76 10.48
C GLN A 236 20.18 22.28 9.98
N ALA A 237 20.57 21.04 10.32
CA ALA A 237 21.81 20.42 9.88
C ALA A 237 21.60 18.94 9.48
N LEU A 238 22.44 18.44 8.57
CA LEU A 238 22.43 17.04 8.15
C LEU A 238 22.65 16.07 9.33
N THR A 239 23.40 16.47 10.36
CA THR A 239 23.60 15.66 11.58
C THR A 239 22.28 15.45 12.34
N GLU A 240 21.48 16.50 12.49
CA GLU A 240 20.16 16.43 13.12
C GLU A 240 19.19 15.58 12.29
N ALA A 241 19.26 15.70 10.96
CA ALA A 241 18.48 14.85 10.04
C ALA A 241 18.88 13.36 10.15
N VAL A 242 20.17 13.06 10.38
CA VAL A 242 20.66 11.70 10.64
C VAL A 242 20.16 11.17 11.99
N GLU A 243 20.18 11.99 13.04
CA GLU A 243 19.69 11.61 14.37
C GLU A 243 18.19 11.29 14.34
N ARG A 244 17.37 12.14 13.69
CA ARG A 244 15.93 11.90 13.46
C ARG A 244 15.68 10.63 12.63
N LEU A 245 16.42 10.45 11.52
CA LEU A 245 16.32 9.24 10.67
C LEU A 245 16.55 7.96 11.47
N LEU A 246 17.56 7.92 12.34
CA LEU A 246 17.93 6.74 13.11
C LEU A 246 16.91 6.39 14.22
N GLN A 247 15.98 7.29 14.54
CA GLN A 247 14.93 7.08 15.55
C GLN A 247 13.60 6.65 14.92
N ASP A 248 13.13 7.39 13.91
CA ASP A 248 11.75 7.29 13.44
C ASP A 248 11.55 6.39 12.19
N ASN A 249 12.60 6.16 11.38
CA ASN A 249 12.47 5.55 10.05
C ASN A 249 11.92 4.11 10.08
N PHE A 250 10.85 3.89 9.30
CA PHE A 250 10.11 2.62 9.22
C PHE A 250 10.96 1.45 8.70
N ILE A 251 11.89 1.68 7.76
CA ILE A 251 12.74 0.64 7.18
C ILE A 251 13.75 0.12 8.20
N LEU A 252 14.36 1.03 8.98
CA LEU A 252 15.29 0.66 10.06
C LEU A 252 14.56 -0.13 11.16
N ARG A 253 13.44 0.40 11.67
CA ARG A 253 12.60 -0.28 12.67
C ARG A 253 12.10 -1.65 12.20
N THR A 254 11.76 -1.78 10.92
CA THR A 254 11.40 -3.08 10.30
C THR A 254 12.59 -4.04 10.27
N ALA A 255 13.78 -3.59 9.88
CA ALA A 255 14.98 -4.42 9.87
C ALA A 255 15.40 -4.88 11.27
N GLU A 256 15.26 -4.02 12.29
CA GLU A 256 15.48 -4.38 13.69
C GLU A 256 14.48 -5.43 14.20
N ALA A 257 13.18 -5.23 13.96
CA ALA A 257 12.15 -6.20 14.34
C ALA A 257 12.33 -7.56 13.64
N ASN A 258 12.74 -7.57 12.37
CA ASN A 258 13.12 -8.80 11.64
C ASN A 258 14.34 -9.51 12.26
N LEU A 259 15.36 -8.75 12.68
CA LEU A 259 16.52 -9.28 13.40
C LEU A 259 16.13 -9.86 14.78
N MET A 260 15.19 -9.23 15.50
CA MET A 260 14.63 -9.79 16.74
C MET A 260 13.84 -11.09 16.46
N ALA A 261 13.04 -11.13 15.39
CA ALA A 261 12.27 -12.31 15.00
C ALA A 261 13.17 -13.50 14.59
N ALA A 262 14.28 -13.24 13.90
CA ALA A 262 15.31 -14.25 13.62
C ALA A 262 15.98 -14.77 14.91
N ARG A 263 16.20 -13.91 15.91
CA ARG A 263 16.73 -14.31 17.23
C ARG A 263 15.71 -15.16 18.02
N ALA A 264 14.42 -14.85 17.92
CA ALA A 264 13.34 -15.68 18.46
C ALA A 264 13.31 -17.07 17.79
N ASP A 265 13.36 -17.13 16.45
CA ASP A 265 13.41 -18.40 15.70
C ASP A 265 14.63 -19.26 16.07
N HIS A 266 15.81 -18.63 16.26
CA HIS A 266 17.00 -19.32 16.72
C HIS A 266 16.90 -19.85 18.17
N ARG A 267 16.14 -19.18 19.05
CA ARG A 267 15.78 -19.77 20.37
C ARG A 267 14.87 -20.98 20.18
N GLY A 268 13.83 -20.87 19.34
CA GLY A 268 12.90 -21.95 19.01
C GLY A 268 13.58 -23.18 18.39
N ALA A 269 14.64 -22.99 17.59
CA ALA A 269 15.43 -24.08 17.03
C ALA A 269 16.13 -24.98 18.08
N ARG A 270 16.21 -24.55 19.35
CA ARG A 270 16.71 -25.39 20.45
C ARG A 270 15.68 -26.40 20.95
N ALA A 271 14.39 -26.18 20.72
CA ALA A 271 13.31 -27.02 21.23
C ALA A 271 13.39 -28.48 20.74
N GLY A 272 13.84 -28.70 19.49
CA GLY A 272 14.05 -30.05 18.95
C GLY A 272 15.14 -30.88 19.64
N LEU A 273 15.96 -30.25 20.48
CA LEU A 273 17.01 -30.88 21.30
C LEU A 273 16.56 -31.10 22.76
N LEU A 274 15.29 -30.82 23.08
CA LEU A 274 14.74 -30.87 24.43
C LEU A 274 13.57 -31.87 24.49
N PRO A 275 13.25 -32.42 25.67
CA PRO A 275 12.07 -33.25 25.85
C PRO A 275 10.79 -32.41 25.71
N THR A 276 9.73 -33.05 25.22
CA THR A 276 8.37 -32.51 25.20
C THR A 276 7.50 -33.30 26.19
N LEU A 277 6.59 -32.61 26.85
CA LEU A 277 5.66 -33.14 27.85
C LEU A 277 4.23 -32.73 27.46
N GLY A 278 3.32 -33.69 27.36
CA GLY A 278 1.92 -33.45 27.07
C GLY A 278 1.00 -34.29 27.93
N PHE A 279 -0.23 -33.82 28.13
CA PHE A 279 -1.33 -34.58 28.68
C PHE A 279 -2.26 -35.03 27.55
N GLU A 280 -2.57 -36.33 27.49
CA GLU A 280 -3.54 -36.92 26.56
C GLU A 280 -4.67 -37.55 27.36
N LEU A 281 -5.91 -37.16 27.07
CA LEU A 281 -7.11 -37.81 27.55
C LEU A 281 -7.88 -38.36 26.35
N LYS A 282 -7.93 -39.69 26.22
CA LYS A 282 -8.61 -40.39 25.13
C LYS A 282 -9.77 -41.22 25.67
N GLY A 283 -10.97 -41.00 25.13
CA GLY A 283 -12.15 -41.82 25.40
C GLY A 283 -12.72 -42.36 24.09
N GLY A 284 -13.13 -43.62 24.04
CA GLY A 284 -13.63 -44.20 22.80
C GLY A 284 -14.42 -45.50 22.94
N ARG A 285 -15.27 -45.74 21.95
CA ARG A 285 -15.98 -46.99 21.73
C ARG A 285 -15.32 -47.74 20.59
N LYS A 286 -14.96 -49.00 20.83
CA LYS A 286 -14.48 -49.92 19.79
C LYS A 286 -15.51 -51.02 19.62
N GLN A 287 -15.85 -51.37 18.38
CA GLN A 287 -16.77 -52.46 18.07
C GLN A 287 -16.11 -53.42 17.09
N ASN A 288 -16.08 -54.69 17.45
CA ASN A 288 -15.42 -55.78 16.72
C ASN A 288 -13.92 -55.51 16.42
N ASP A 289 -13.21 -54.90 17.37
CA ASP A 289 -11.76 -54.67 17.27
C ASP A 289 -10.95 -55.87 17.75
N GLY A 290 -9.74 -56.05 17.24
CA GLY A 290 -8.85 -57.12 17.64
C GLY A 290 -9.29 -58.52 17.19
N GLY A 291 -10.29 -58.63 16.32
CA GLY A 291 -10.96 -59.90 16.01
C GLY A 291 -11.82 -60.44 17.17
N VAL A 292 -12.19 -59.60 18.14
CA VAL A 292 -13.08 -59.96 19.25
C VAL A 292 -14.45 -59.34 18.98
N GLU A 293 -15.49 -60.16 18.83
CA GLU A 293 -16.85 -59.65 18.61
C GLU A 293 -17.40 -58.98 19.88
N GLY A 294 -18.11 -57.85 19.70
CA GLY A 294 -18.72 -57.10 20.80
C GLY A 294 -18.34 -55.63 20.81
N VAL A 295 -18.54 -54.98 21.96
CA VAL A 295 -18.28 -53.55 22.19
C VAL A 295 -17.37 -53.38 23.39
N ASP A 296 -16.25 -52.70 23.16
CA ASP A 296 -15.29 -52.23 24.16
C ASP A 296 -15.45 -50.71 24.37
N LEU A 297 -15.22 -50.26 25.60
CA LEU A 297 -15.29 -48.86 26.02
C LEU A 297 -13.99 -48.51 26.76
N ASP A 298 -13.11 -47.82 26.05
CA ASP A 298 -11.77 -47.43 26.50
C ASP A 298 -11.81 -45.99 27.01
N THR A 299 -11.16 -45.73 28.15
CA THR A 299 -10.86 -44.37 28.59
C THR A 299 -9.50 -44.36 29.26
N THR A 300 -8.56 -43.63 28.66
CA THR A 300 -7.14 -43.63 28.96
C THR A 300 -6.67 -42.19 29.17
N ALA A 301 -6.01 -41.92 30.29
CA ALA A 301 -5.42 -40.62 30.62
C ALA A 301 -3.91 -40.79 30.85
N LEU A 302 -3.08 -40.05 30.11
CA LEU A 302 -1.63 -40.22 30.06
C LEU A 302 -0.91 -38.89 30.16
N ILE A 303 0.21 -38.88 30.89
CA ILE A 303 1.25 -37.86 30.75
C ILE A 303 2.34 -38.45 29.87
N LYS A 304 2.53 -37.90 28.67
CA LYS A 304 3.50 -38.38 27.67
C LYS A 304 4.74 -37.50 27.69
N LEU A 305 5.89 -38.10 28.00
CA LEU A 305 7.21 -37.50 27.86
C LEU A 305 7.89 -38.07 26.61
N ASN A 306 8.03 -37.26 25.57
CA ASN A 306 8.74 -37.66 24.34
C ASN A 306 10.08 -36.92 24.27
N TYR A 307 11.20 -37.65 24.26
CA TYR A 307 12.54 -37.06 24.14
C TYR A 307 13.26 -37.59 22.89
N ASN A 308 13.56 -36.68 21.97
CA ASN A 308 14.36 -36.95 20.77
C ASN A 308 15.84 -37.11 21.15
N LEU A 309 16.34 -38.35 21.18
CA LEU A 309 17.75 -38.63 21.43
C LEU A 309 18.64 -38.39 20.20
N TYR A 310 18.12 -38.60 18.99
CA TYR A 310 18.87 -38.42 17.74
C TYR A 310 17.97 -38.41 16.49
N ASN A 311 17.88 -37.26 15.82
CA ASN A 311 17.11 -37.07 14.58
C ASN A 311 18.04 -36.94 13.35
N GLY A 312 18.98 -37.89 13.16
CA GLY A 312 19.88 -37.89 11.98
C GLY A 312 20.82 -36.68 11.86
N GLY A 313 20.97 -35.87 12.92
CA GLY A 313 21.69 -34.59 12.88
C GLY A 313 20.91 -33.40 12.32
N ALA A 314 19.59 -33.53 12.10
CA ALA A 314 18.73 -32.48 11.58
C ALA A 314 18.61 -31.28 12.53
N ASP A 315 18.34 -31.50 13.82
CA ASP A 315 18.10 -30.42 14.79
C ASP A 315 19.35 -29.56 15.02
N GLU A 316 20.51 -30.21 15.09
CA GLU A 316 21.84 -29.58 15.10
C GLU A 316 22.08 -28.73 13.84
N SER A 317 21.58 -29.18 12.68
CA SER A 317 21.70 -28.43 11.42
C SER A 317 20.75 -27.25 11.38
N ARG A 318 19.50 -27.40 11.83
CA ARG A 318 18.52 -26.31 12.00
C ARG A 318 18.99 -25.25 13.00
N ARG A 319 19.68 -25.65 14.08
CA ARG A 319 20.29 -24.70 15.03
C ARG A 319 21.45 -23.90 14.39
N ARG A 320 22.22 -24.50 13.47
CA ARG A 320 23.25 -23.79 12.69
C ARG A 320 22.65 -22.89 11.61
N GLU A 321 21.61 -23.35 10.92
CA GLU A 321 20.85 -22.61 9.91
C GLU A 321 20.27 -21.31 10.49
N THR A 322 19.49 -21.42 11.57
CA THR A 322 18.91 -20.25 12.25
C THR A 322 19.97 -19.31 12.84
N ALA A 323 21.11 -19.83 13.31
CA ALA A 323 22.25 -19.00 13.70
C ALA A 323 22.86 -18.20 12.51
N ARG A 324 22.81 -18.74 11.28
CA ARG A 324 23.16 -17.99 10.06
C ARG A 324 22.09 -16.98 9.66
N ALA A 325 20.81 -17.31 9.83
CA ALA A 325 19.71 -16.36 9.57
C ALA A 325 19.77 -15.11 10.48
N VAL A 326 20.20 -15.27 11.75
CA VAL A 326 20.47 -14.12 12.65
C VAL A 326 21.63 -13.25 12.13
N ILE A 327 22.69 -13.86 11.58
CA ILE A 327 23.82 -13.12 11.01
C ILE A 327 23.40 -12.39 9.73
N ASP A 328 22.69 -13.07 8.81
CA ASP A 328 22.14 -12.43 7.60
C ASP A 328 21.24 -11.24 7.96
N SER A 329 20.30 -11.42 8.90
CA SER A 329 19.44 -10.32 9.38
C SER A 329 20.22 -9.13 9.96
N GLN A 330 21.38 -9.39 10.59
CA GLN A 330 22.28 -8.35 11.12
C GLN A 330 23.01 -7.60 10.00
N GLU A 331 23.35 -8.28 8.90
CA GLU A 331 23.91 -7.65 7.68
C GLU A 331 22.82 -6.90 6.89
N GLN A 332 21.58 -7.41 6.82
CA GLN A 332 20.45 -6.70 6.22
C GLN A 332 20.15 -5.39 6.95
N LEU A 333 20.16 -5.39 8.29
CA LEU A 333 20.10 -4.15 9.09
C LEU A 333 21.29 -3.22 8.78
N SER A 334 22.51 -3.75 8.75
CA SER A 334 23.71 -2.96 8.43
C SER A 334 23.69 -2.36 7.02
N LEU A 335 23.04 -3.02 6.07
CA LEU A 335 22.77 -2.53 4.71
C LEU A 335 21.66 -1.48 4.71
N ALA A 336 20.57 -1.69 5.47
CA ALA A 336 19.49 -0.73 5.62
C ALA A 336 19.99 0.61 6.16
N HIS A 337 20.82 0.61 7.22
CA HIS A 337 21.46 1.83 7.73
C HIS A 337 22.24 2.58 6.65
N ARG A 338 23.07 1.88 5.85
CA ARG A 338 23.86 2.49 4.77
C ARG A 338 22.97 3.09 3.68
N ASN A 339 21.96 2.35 3.24
CA ASN A 339 21.04 2.78 2.20
C ASN A 339 20.20 3.99 2.64
N MET A 340 19.69 3.99 3.89
CA MET A 340 18.90 5.10 4.41
C MET A 340 19.75 6.36 4.61
N LEU A 341 21.01 6.24 5.05
CA LEU A 341 21.95 7.37 5.14
C LEU A 341 22.36 7.93 3.77
N GLU A 342 22.58 7.05 2.78
CA GLU A 342 22.85 7.48 1.39
C GLU A 342 21.67 8.28 0.82
N GLN A 343 20.45 7.74 0.95
CA GLN A 343 19.22 8.38 0.47
C GLN A 343 18.92 9.69 1.22
N LEU A 344 19.13 9.75 2.55
CA LEU A 344 19.01 10.99 3.32
C LEU A 344 19.97 12.06 2.79
N THR A 345 21.22 11.67 2.50
CA THR A 345 22.23 12.57 1.94
C THR A 345 21.83 13.05 0.54
N GLN A 346 21.22 12.19 -0.29
CA GLN A 346 20.68 12.57 -1.60
C GLN A 346 19.51 13.57 -1.48
N TYR A 347 18.53 13.33 -0.60
CA TYR A 347 17.42 14.27 -0.35
C TYR A 347 17.91 15.60 0.21
N TRP A 348 18.86 15.58 1.16
CA TRP A 348 19.46 16.80 1.72
C TRP A 348 20.18 17.63 0.65
N ASN A 349 20.99 16.99 -0.19
CA ASN A 349 21.68 17.66 -1.29
C ASN A 349 20.68 18.20 -2.34
N GLY A 350 19.59 17.48 -2.63
CA GLY A 350 18.51 17.95 -3.50
C GLY A 350 17.80 19.19 -2.95
N LEU A 351 17.51 19.21 -1.64
CA LEU A 351 16.90 20.36 -0.96
C LEU A 351 17.81 21.60 -0.98
N GLU A 352 19.12 21.40 -0.79
CA GLU A 352 20.13 22.47 -0.89
C GLU A 352 20.22 23.04 -2.32
N VAL A 353 20.28 22.17 -3.34
CA VAL A 353 20.27 22.57 -4.75
C VAL A 353 18.99 23.34 -5.10
N SER A 354 17.82 22.87 -4.66
CA SER A 354 16.53 23.54 -4.90
C SER A 354 16.50 24.95 -4.30
N ARG A 355 17.07 25.14 -3.10
CA ARG A 355 17.16 26.45 -2.45
C ARG A 355 18.06 27.42 -3.24
N GLN A 356 19.18 26.94 -3.78
CA GLN A 356 20.12 27.73 -4.58
C GLN A 356 19.56 28.04 -5.98
N LEU A 357 18.84 27.10 -6.57
CA LEU A 357 18.19 27.25 -7.87
C LEU A 357 17.07 28.30 -7.81
N LEU A 358 16.19 28.27 -6.80
CA LEU A 358 15.13 29.26 -6.58
C LEU A 358 15.67 30.70 -6.48
N ASN A 359 16.75 30.92 -5.70
CA ASN A 359 17.41 32.23 -5.64
C ASN A 359 17.96 32.67 -7.00
N THR A 360 18.41 31.72 -7.82
CA THR A 360 18.95 31.98 -9.17
C THR A 360 17.83 32.28 -10.17
N SER A 361 16.72 31.55 -10.15
CA SER A 361 15.59 31.78 -11.06
C SER A 361 14.81 33.06 -10.72
N HIS A 362 14.69 33.45 -9.44
CA HIS A 362 14.17 34.77 -9.08
C HIS A 362 15.00 35.91 -9.72
N GLN A 363 16.33 35.80 -9.76
CA GLN A 363 17.20 36.78 -10.41
C GLN A 363 17.05 36.75 -11.93
N GLN A 364 16.98 35.55 -12.54
CA GLN A 364 16.72 35.41 -13.98
C GLN A 364 15.36 35.99 -14.39
N TYR A 365 14.31 35.75 -13.60
CA TYR A 365 12.97 36.31 -13.84
C TYR A 365 12.98 37.84 -13.78
N LYS A 366 13.60 38.44 -12.76
CA LYS A 366 13.74 39.90 -12.70
C LYS A 366 14.41 40.46 -13.96
N ILE A 367 15.54 39.88 -14.39
CA ILE A 367 16.28 40.34 -15.58
C ILE A 367 15.46 40.13 -16.87
N ALA A 368 14.75 39.00 -17.00
CA ALA A 368 13.90 38.71 -18.15
C ALA A 368 12.71 39.69 -18.24
N GLN A 369 12.11 40.05 -17.09
CA GLN A 369 11.06 41.06 -17.00
C GLN A 369 11.56 42.47 -17.36
N GLU A 370 12.71 42.90 -16.82
CA GLU A 370 13.33 44.19 -17.15
C GLU A 370 13.66 44.27 -18.65
N ASN A 371 14.16 43.18 -19.24
CA ASN A 371 14.40 43.07 -20.68
C ASN A 371 13.11 43.11 -21.51
N HIS A 372 12.04 42.43 -21.10
CA HIS A 372 10.75 42.44 -21.80
C HIS A 372 10.10 43.84 -21.78
N LEU A 373 10.09 44.51 -20.63
CA LEU A 373 9.63 45.90 -20.53
C LEU A 373 10.45 46.83 -21.43
N SER A 374 11.78 46.67 -21.45
CA SER A 374 12.67 47.45 -22.33
C SER A 374 12.37 47.24 -23.82
N ALA A 375 12.11 45.99 -24.25
CA ALA A 375 11.75 45.68 -25.63
C ALA A 375 10.38 46.29 -26.02
N GLN A 376 9.39 46.24 -25.12
CA GLN A 376 8.10 46.91 -25.32
C GLN A 376 8.24 48.44 -25.42
N GLU A 377 9.17 49.06 -24.69
CA GLU A 377 9.42 50.50 -24.77
C GLU A 377 10.13 50.91 -26.06
N GLN A 378 11.19 50.20 -26.47
CA GLN A 378 11.87 50.43 -27.75
C GLN A 378 10.92 50.29 -28.95
N PHE A 379 9.99 49.32 -28.91
CA PHE A 379 8.97 49.20 -29.95
C PHE A 379 7.99 50.38 -29.98
N LYS A 380 7.54 50.89 -28.82
CA LYS A 380 6.68 52.08 -28.73
C LYS A 380 7.36 53.34 -29.28
N LEU A 381 8.69 53.41 -29.20
CA LEU A 381 9.51 54.49 -29.78
C LEU A 381 9.79 54.30 -31.29
N GLY A 382 9.46 53.14 -31.86
CA GLY A 382 9.75 52.80 -33.26
C GLY A 382 11.18 52.34 -33.53
N GLU A 383 11.98 52.12 -32.48
CA GLU A 383 13.39 51.69 -32.55
C GLU A 383 13.55 50.16 -32.42
N GLY A 384 12.54 49.47 -31.87
CA GLY A 384 12.53 48.01 -31.67
C GLY A 384 11.74 47.22 -32.73
N ASP A 385 12.01 45.91 -32.79
CA ASP A 385 11.28 44.93 -33.60
C ASP A 385 10.24 44.17 -32.74
N VAL A 386 9.08 43.83 -33.32
CA VAL A 386 8.09 42.93 -32.69
C VAL A 386 8.68 41.57 -32.37
N MET A 387 9.61 41.06 -33.19
CA MET A 387 10.29 39.80 -32.90
C MET A 387 11.13 39.87 -31.62
N ALA A 388 11.65 41.06 -31.26
CA ALA A 388 12.37 41.26 -30.00
C ALA A 388 11.42 41.25 -28.79
N ILE A 389 10.20 41.81 -28.93
CA ILE A 389 9.17 41.72 -27.88
C ILE A 389 8.75 40.26 -27.67
N MET A 390 8.40 39.54 -28.76
CA MET A 390 7.98 38.13 -28.68
C MET A 390 9.06 37.26 -28.04
N ALA A 391 10.32 37.42 -28.44
CA ALA A 391 11.45 36.68 -27.85
C ALA A 391 11.67 37.03 -26.37
N ALA A 392 11.41 38.28 -25.95
CA ALA A 392 11.52 38.70 -24.56
C ALA A 392 10.32 38.24 -23.69
N SER A 393 9.11 38.20 -24.25
CA SER A 393 7.93 37.62 -23.58
C SER A 393 8.10 36.13 -23.36
N ASP A 394 8.54 35.37 -24.39
CA ASP A 394 8.86 33.94 -24.25
C ASP A 394 9.97 33.71 -23.20
N ALA A 395 10.98 34.59 -23.12
CA ALA A 395 12.02 34.52 -22.09
C ALA A 395 11.48 34.81 -20.67
N GLU A 396 10.60 35.81 -20.50
CA GLU A 396 9.93 36.08 -19.22
C GLU A 396 9.00 34.93 -18.84
N LEU A 397 8.30 34.31 -19.80
CA LEU A 397 7.47 33.12 -19.59
C LEU A 397 8.30 31.94 -19.10
N VAL A 398 9.44 31.65 -19.73
CA VAL A 398 10.35 30.58 -19.30
C VAL A 398 10.87 30.85 -17.88
N ALA A 399 11.27 32.08 -17.57
CA ALA A 399 11.76 32.42 -16.23
C ALA A 399 10.66 32.36 -15.15
N LYS A 400 9.41 32.79 -15.45
CA LYS A 400 8.25 32.60 -14.55
C LYS A 400 7.94 31.12 -14.31
N LYS A 401 8.05 30.28 -15.34
CA LYS A 401 7.88 28.81 -15.21
C LYS A 401 9.00 28.17 -14.38
N ALA A 402 10.24 28.66 -14.49
CA ALA A 402 11.36 28.22 -13.67
C ALA A 402 11.14 28.53 -12.19
N VAL A 403 10.86 29.79 -11.83
CA VAL A 403 10.56 30.20 -10.44
C VAL A 403 9.44 29.35 -9.82
N LEU A 404 8.32 29.19 -10.53
CA LEU A 404 7.19 28.35 -10.10
C LEU A 404 7.59 26.87 -9.89
N GLY A 405 8.49 26.35 -10.74
CA GLY A 405 9.05 25.01 -10.59
C GLY A 405 9.90 24.90 -9.33
N ASP A 406 10.86 25.80 -9.17
CA ASP A 406 11.83 25.77 -8.07
C ASP A 406 11.18 26.02 -6.70
N GLU A 407 10.13 26.86 -6.63
CA GLU A 407 9.29 27.02 -5.42
C GLU A 407 8.66 25.68 -5.03
N ILE A 408 8.03 24.99 -5.99
CA ILE A 408 7.32 23.73 -5.77
C ILE A 408 8.30 22.60 -5.46
N ASP A 409 9.42 22.50 -6.17
CA ASP A 409 10.44 21.48 -5.94
C ASP A 409 11.14 21.69 -4.58
N LEU A 410 11.33 22.94 -4.13
CA LEU A 410 11.78 23.26 -2.77
C LEU A 410 10.76 22.88 -1.69
N HIS A 411 9.45 22.95 -1.97
CA HIS A 411 8.42 22.43 -1.06
C HIS A 411 8.41 20.90 -1.04
N LEU A 412 8.40 20.25 -2.21
CA LEU A 412 8.40 18.78 -2.35
C LEU A 412 9.65 18.16 -1.72
N GLY A 413 10.83 18.77 -1.87
CA GLY A 413 12.06 18.31 -1.21
C GLY A 413 11.96 18.28 0.32
N ARG A 414 11.19 19.20 0.94
CA ARG A 414 10.93 19.16 2.40
C ARG A 414 10.00 18.01 2.77
N TYR A 415 8.93 17.79 1.99
CA TYR A 415 8.01 16.67 2.19
C TYR A 415 8.70 15.31 2.01
N GLN A 416 9.57 15.18 1.00
CA GLN A 416 10.37 13.98 0.75
C GLN A 416 11.37 13.72 1.89
N LEU A 417 12.05 14.75 2.40
CA LEU A 417 12.96 14.63 3.55
C LEU A 417 12.21 14.21 4.83
N LEU A 418 11.06 14.81 5.12
CA LEU A 418 10.18 14.40 6.25
C LEU A 418 9.64 12.97 6.07
N SER A 419 9.29 12.58 4.84
CA SER A 419 8.85 11.22 4.51
C SER A 419 9.96 10.19 4.75
N HIS A 420 11.18 10.51 4.34
CA HIS A 420 12.35 9.63 4.49
C HIS A 420 12.78 9.46 5.95
N MET A 421 12.61 10.50 6.78
CA MET A 421 12.77 10.38 8.23
C MET A 421 11.60 9.68 8.93
N GLY A 422 10.46 9.44 8.27
CA GLY A 422 9.25 8.87 8.87
C GLY A 422 8.34 9.89 9.59
N GLN A 423 8.69 11.18 9.57
CA GLN A 423 8.03 12.24 10.33
C GLN A 423 6.85 12.92 9.59
N LEU A 424 6.65 12.64 8.29
CA LEU A 424 5.65 13.31 7.45
C LEU A 424 4.21 13.22 7.99
N LEU A 425 3.77 12.04 8.46
CA LEU A 425 2.40 11.87 8.95
C LEU A 425 2.11 12.71 10.20
N ASN A 426 3.11 12.89 11.07
CA ASN A 426 3.02 13.72 12.27
C ASN A 426 2.87 15.19 11.90
N TYR A 427 3.63 15.65 10.89
CA TYR A 427 3.51 17.00 10.35
C TYR A 427 2.11 17.27 9.76
N VAL A 428 1.59 16.37 8.90
CA VAL A 428 0.28 16.58 8.25
C VAL A 428 -0.85 16.58 9.29
N GLN A 429 -0.86 15.64 10.24
CA GLN A 429 -1.90 15.59 11.28
C GLN A 429 -1.87 16.82 12.21
N ALA A 430 -0.69 17.37 12.52
CA ALA A 430 -0.56 18.63 13.25
C ALA A 430 -1.04 19.85 12.42
N ALA A 431 -0.83 19.83 11.09
CA ALA A 431 -1.31 20.85 10.19
C ALA A 431 -2.84 20.83 10.03
N ASP A 432 -3.46 19.66 9.98
CA ASP A 432 -4.93 19.51 9.94
C ASP A 432 -5.61 20.21 11.13
N VAL A 433 -5.06 20.02 12.34
CA VAL A 433 -5.55 20.70 13.56
C VAL A 433 -5.41 22.22 13.44
N MET A 434 -4.29 22.73 12.94
CA MET A 434 -4.12 24.18 12.74
C MET A 434 -5.06 24.76 11.68
N VAL A 435 -5.36 24.03 10.60
CA VAL A 435 -6.33 24.47 9.59
C VAL A 435 -7.75 24.53 10.16
N VAL A 436 -8.16 23.52 10.95
CA VAL A 436 -9.46 23.51 11.63
C VAL A 436 -9.56 24.66 12.63
N MET A 437 -8.54 24.89 13.46
CA MET A 437 -8.52 25.99 14.44
C MET A 437 -8.57 27.37 13.76
N GLY A 438 -7.83 27.55 12.64
CA GLY A 438 -7.88 28.79 11.86
C GLY A 438 -9.24 29.05 11.20
N GLN A 439 -9.92 27.99 10.73
CA GLN A 439 -11.30 28.11 10.22
C GLN A 439 -12.30 28.43 11.33
N LEU A 440 -12.17 27.82 12.51
CA LEU A 440 -13.01 28.14 13.68
C LEU A 440 -12.84 29.60 14.12
N GLN A 441 -11.60 30.11 14.18
CA GLN A 441 -11.34 31.52 14.47
C GLN A 441 -11.91 32.47 13.40
N ALA A 442 -11.80 32.12 12.12
CA ALA A 442 -12.41 32.90 11.04
C ALA A 442 -13.96 32.97 11.15
N VAL A 443 -14.59 31.90 11.66
CA VAL A 443 -16.04 31.88 11.94
C VAL A 443 -16.39 32.66 13.21
N GLU A 444 -15.64 32.56 14.32
CA GLU A 444 -15.86 33.40 15.51
C GLU A 444 -15.74 34.91 15.20
N VAL A 445 -14.78 35.29 14.35
CA VAL A 445 -14.59 36.68 13.89
C VAL A 445 -15.74 37.13 12.98
N ALA A 446 -16.31 36.24 12.16
CA ALA A 446 -17.49 36.55 11.35
C ALA A 446 -18.80 36.62 12.17
N GLU A 447 -18.93 35.83 13.25
CA GLU A 447 -20.09 35.85 14.15
C GLU A 447 -20.00 36.87 15.30
N GLY A 448 -18.85 37.54 15.46
CA GLY A 448 -18.64 38.58 16.49
C GLY A 448 -18.53 38.04 17.92
N LYS A 449 -18.14 36.78 18.09
CA LYS A 449 -18.11 36.06 19.39
C LYS A 449 -16.67 35.77 19.83
N MET A 450 -15.89 36.79 20.18
CA MET A 450 -14.66 36.54 20.95
C MET A 450 -15.02 36.10 22.37
N GLY A 451 -14.51 34.95 22.82
CA GLY A 451 -14.52 34.63 24.25
C GLY A 451 -14.38 33.17 24.68
N TRP A 452 -14.46 32.17 23.77
CA TRP A 452 -14.35 30.76 24.18
C TRP A 452 -13.00 30.12 23.86
N VAL A 453 -12.41 30.40 22.69
CA VAL A 453 -11.12 29.80 22.28
C VAL A 453 -9.96 30.13 23.24
N ASP A 454 -9.94 31.34 23.83
CA ASP A 454 -8.90 31.74 24.79
C ASP A 454 -8.87 30.84 26.05
N GLN A 455 -10.01 30.27 26.44
CA GLN A 455 -10.08 29.35 27.59
C GLN A 455 -9.47 27.98 27.29
N LEU A 456 -9.41 27.56 26.02
CA LEU A 456 -8.72 26.34 25.60
C LEU A 456 -7.20 26.53 25.55
N VAL A 457 -6.71 27.71 25.12
CA VAL A 457 -5.27 28.02 25.12
C VAL A 457 -4.71 28.02 26.54
N ALA A 458 -5.45 28.55 27.51
CA ALA A 458 -5.08 28.54 28.93
C ALA A 458 -4.98 27.13 29.55
N GLY A 459 -5.57 26.09 28.92
CA GLY A 459 -5.59 24.72 29.43
C GLY A 459 -4.34 23.88 29.12
N ILE A 460 -3.41 24.39 28.29
CA ILE A 460 -2.25 23.62 27.76
C ILE A 460 -0.91 24.13 28.33
N GLY A 461 -0.91 25.25 29.06
CA GLY A 461 0.28 25.86 29.66
C GLY A 461 0.69 25.23 31.00
N GLY A 462 1.56 24.22 30.97
CA GLY A 462 2.31 23.77 32.16
C GLY A 462 3.63 24.55 32.29
N GLU A 463 3.74 25.45 33.27
CA GLU A 463 4.98 26.22 33.49
C GLU A 463 6.12 25.40 34.13
N PRO A 464 7.39 25.70 33.81
CA PRO A 464 8.56 25.02 34.37
C PRO A 464 8.99 25.60 35.72
N LEU A 465 9.42 24.74 36.64
CA LEU A 465 10.14 25.13 37.87
C LEU A 465 11.62 24.78 37.76
N LEU A 466 12.51 25.66 38.25
CA LEU A 466 13.96 25.51 38.11
C LEU A 466 14.73 26.05 39.34
N ASN A 467 15.49 25.16 40.00
CA ASN A 467 16.46 25.38 41.10
C ASN A 467 15.87 25.94 42.43
N ASP A 468 16.37 25.65 43.65
CA ASP A 468 17.43 24.78 44.22
C ASP A 468 17.27 24.81 45.79
N PRO A 469 18.13 24.25 46.67
CA PRO A 469 18.89 22.98 46.66
C PRO A 469 18.84 22.20 48.03
N VAL A 470 19.62 21.10 48.16
CA VAL A 470 20.18 20.51 49.43
C VAL A 470 19.37 19.47 50.27
N ARG A 471 20.03 18.31 50.51
CA ARG A 471 19.96 17.29 51.60
C ARG A 471 18.82 16.23 51.70
N ASN A 472 19.19 15.05 51.19
CA ASN A 472 19.61 13.85 51.97
C ASN A 472 18.58 12.92 52.69
N SER A 473 18.77 11.63 52.40
CA SER A 473 18.59 10.43 53.25
C SER A 473 17.33 9.57 53.13
N SER A 474 17.58 8.26 53.31
CA SER A 474 16.65 7.15 53.56
C SER A 474 15.81 6.68 52.37
N ALA A 475 15.86 5.36 52.12
CA ALA A 475 15.09 4.69 51.08
C ALA A 475 13.88 3.98 51.67
N GLU A 476 12.76 3.98 50.96
CA GLU A 476 11.66 3.04 51.17
C GLU A 476 11.07 2.67 49.80
N VAL A 477 10.80 1.38 49.59
CA VAL A 477 10.35 0.86 48.28
C VAL A 477 8.85 0.69 48.32
N VAL A 478 8.14 1.55 47.59
CA VAL A 478 6.68 1.47 47.43
C VAL A 478 6.35 1.36 45.95
N MET A 479 5.63 0.29 45.59
CA MET A 479 5.04 0.11 44.26
C MET A 479 3.91 1.12 44.06
N VAL A 480 3.92 1.87 42.96
CA VAL A 480 2.81 2.74 42.55
C VAL A 480 2.51 2.48 41.08
N GLU A 481 1.23 2.24 40.77
CA GLU A 481 0.73 1.99 39.43
C GLU A 481 0.74 3.30 38.60
N GLN A 482 1.11 3.22 37.32
CA GLN A 482 0.99 4.38 36.42
C GLN A 482 -0.40 4.42 35.77
N PRO A 483 -1.10 5.56 35.76
CA PRO A 483 -2.37 5.71 35.06
C PRO A 483 -2.15 5.80 33.54
N ALA A 484 -3.04 5.17 32.77
CA ALA A 484 -3.03 5.27 31.31
C ALA A 484 -3.49 6.66 30.84
N VAL A 485 -2.72 7.29 29.95
CA VAL A 485 -3.10 8.56 29.30
C VAL A 485 -4.11 8.27 28.18
N GLN A 486 -5.23 8.99 28.20
CA GLN A 486 -6.36 8.77 27.29
C GLN A 486 -6.13 9.39 25.90
N THR A 487 -6.41 8.65 24.83
CA THR A 487 -6.50 9.17 23.46
C THR A 487 -7.93 9.64 23.18
N VAL A 488 -8.12 10.93 22.90
CA VAL A 488 -9.45 11.55 22.76
C VAL A 488 -9.96 11.47 21.31
N VAL A 489 -10.40 10.29 20.87
CA VAL A 489 -11.27 10.11 19.68
C VAL A 489 -12.18 8.89 19.87
N THR A 490 -13.47 9.07 20.21
CA THR A 490 -14.62 8.14 19.89
C THR A 490 -15.99 8.57 20.46
N THR A 491 -16.12 9.70 21.16
CA THR A 491 -17.34 10.13 21.87
C THR A 491 -18.50 10.64 21.00
N GLN A 492 -18.95 9.83 20.03
CA GLN A 492 -20.21 10.06 19.31
C GLN A 492 -21.06 8.80 19.00
N TRP A 493 -20.57 7.59 19.30
CA TRP A 493 -21.30 6.33 18.99
C TRP A 493 -21.86 5.59 20.23
N ASP A 494 -21.24 5.70 21.40
CA ASP A 494 -21.70 5.01 22.64
C ASP A 494 -23.07 5.49 23.15
N GLY A 495 -23.45 6.73 22.82
CA GLY A 495 -24.75 7.30 23.16
C GLY A 495 -25.93 6.57 22.51
N ALA A 496 -25.72 5.92 21.35
CA ALA A 496 -26.74 5.13 20.69
C ALA A 496 -26.84 3.71 21.27
N TYR A 497 -25.70 3.08 21.56
CA TYR A 497 -25.66 1.68 22.04
C TYR A 497 -26.22 1.50 23.45
N SER A 498 -25.97 2.46 24.34
CA SER A 498 -26.53 2.47 25.70
C SER A 498 -28.06 2.51 25.70
N GLN A 499 -28.66 3.40 24.91
CA GLN A 499 -30.13 3.54 24.81
C GLN A 499 -30.82 2.29 24.24
N MET A 500 -30.19 1.55 23.32
CA MET A 500 -30.75 0.31 22.78
C MET A 500 -30.73 -0.86 23.79
N ARG A 501 -29.72 -0.89 24.67
CA ARG A 501 -29.59 -1.89 25.74
C ARG A 501 -30.65 -1.71 26.82
N ASP A 502 -30.87 -0.48 27.30
CA ASP A 502 -31.87 -0.19 28.33
C ASP A 502 -33.31 -0.32 27.81
N ALA A 503 -33.51 -0.31 26.48
CA ALA A 503 -34.76 -0.64 25.82
C ALA A 503 -35.02 -2.17 25.67
N GLY A 504 -34.10 -3.04 26.10
CA GLY A 504 -34.34 -4.49 26.22
C GLY A 504 -34.30 -5.31 24.92
N TRP A 505 -33.58 -4.86 23.90
CA TRP A 505 -33.48 -5.58 22.61
C TRP A 505 -32.34 -6.61 22.61
N VAL A 506 -32.58 -7.76 21.98
CA VAL A 506 -31.58 -8.82 21.76
C VAL A 506 -31.28 -8.90 20.27
N VAL A 507 -30.02 -8.68 19.88
CA VAL A 507 -29.55 -8.84 18.50
C VAL A 507 -28.94 -10.23 18.35
N PHE A 508 -29.54 -11.07 17.52
CA PHE A 508 -28.90 -12.29 17.03
C PHE A 508 -28.10 -11.97 15.77
N ASN A 509 -26.84 -12.40 15.74
CA ASN A 509 -26.01 -12.33 14.55
C ASN A 509 -25.97 -13.71 13.88
N ALA A 510 -26.55 -13.84 12.69
CA ALA A 510 -26.54 -15.08 11.93
C ALA A 510 -26.90 -14.81 10.45
N MET A 511 -26.03 -15.22 9.53
CA MET A 511 -26.28 -16.42 8.72
C MET A 511 -25.10 -16.75 7.81
N ASP A 512 -24.87 -18.04 7.64
CA ASP A 512 -24.10 -18.63 6.55
C ASP A 512 -25.02 -19.62 5.81
N GLU A 513 -24.68 -19.90 4.54
CA GLU A 513 -25.10 -21.05 3.71
C GLU A 513 -26.58 -21.30 3.23
N ILE A 514 -26.71 -21.27 1.88
CA ILE A 514 -27.24 -22.35 0.98
C ILE A 514 -28.70 -22.35 0.42
N ASP A 515 -28.76 -22.41 -0.94
CA ASP A 515 -29.76 -22.90 -1.93
C ASP A 515 -31.28 -22.60 -1.89
N GLY A 516 -31.94 -22.46 -3.07
CA GLY A 516 -33.41 -22.63 -3.11
C GLY A 516 -34.37 -22.34 -4.30
N VAL A 517 -33.99 -21.98 -5.54
CA VAL A 517 -34.82 -22.11 -6.79
C VAL A 517 -36.13 -21.26 -7.00
N SER A 518 -36.25 -20.65 -8.21
CA SER A 518 -37.46 -20.14 -8.93
C SER A 518 -38.16 -18.83 -8.48
N GLY A 519 -38.74 -17.99 -9.37
CA GLY A 519 -38.67 -17.92 -10.85
C GLY A 519 -39.75 -17.00 -11.51
N VAL A 520 -39.58 -16.65 -12.82
CA VAL A 520 -40.57 -16.01 -13.76
C VAL A 520 -40.88 -14.50 -13.53
N ARG A 521 -40.92 -13.56 -14.52
CA ARG A 521 -40.48 -13.48 -15.95
C ARG A 521 -40.25 -12.00 -16.36
N ALA A 522 -39.56 -11.78 -17.50
CA ALA A 522 -39.35 -10.45 -18.13
C ALA A 522 -40.29 -10.20 -19.34
N PRO A 523 -40.09 -9.10 -20.10
CA PRO A 523 -39.73 -9.30 -21.52
C PRO A 523 -38.50 -8.50 -22.01
N ALA A 524 -37.92 -8.97 -23.12
CA ALA A 524 -36.83 -8.34 -23.90
C ALA A 524 -37.36 -7.94 -25.32
N PRO A 525 -36.70 -8.08 -26.50
CA PRO A 525 -35.56 -8.93 -26.96
C PRO A 525 -34.24 -8.11 -27.06
N ALA A 526 -33.21 -8.30 -27.90
CA ALA A 526 -32.84 -9.12 -29.08
C ALA A 526 -31.29 -9.04 -29.24
N GLN A 527 -30.52 -9.78 -30.08
CA GLN A 527 -30.59 -11.05 -30.86
C GLN A 527 -29.15 -11.30 -31.42
N PRO A 528 -28.80 -12.47 -32.00
CA PRO A 528 -29.24 -13.84 -31.72
C PRO A 528 -28.05 -14.84 -31.53
N VAL A 529 -28.34 -16.03 -31.01
CA VAL A 529 -27.50 -17.25 -31.17
C VAL A 529 -28.42 -18.38 -31.64
N VAL A 530 -27.92 -19.29 -32.49
CA VAL A 530 -28.72 -20.29 -33.22
C VAL A 530 -28.93 -21.58 -32.40
N GLU A 531 -30.09 -22.20 -32.59
CA GLU A 531 -30.66 -23.29 -31.78
C GLU A 531 -30.21 -24.72 -32.17
N GLN A 532 -30.55 -25.69 -31.32
CA GLN A 532 -30.76 -27.10 -31.69
C GLN A 532 -32.24 -27.47 -31.49
N PRO A 533 -32.87 -28.22 -32.42
CA PRO A 533 -34.22 -28.75 -32.22
C PRO A 533 -34.22 -30.09 -31.46
N ALA A 534 -35.34 -30.41 -30.81
CA ALA A 534 -35.56 -31.68 -30.11
C ALA A 534 -36.64 -32.54 -30.80
N VAL A 535 -36.59 -33.85 -30.61
CA VAL A 535 -37.69 -34.80 -30.92
C VAL A 535 -37.73 -35.89 -29.83
N SER A 536 -38.94 -36.30 -29.43
CA SER A 536 -39.18 -37.37 -28.44
C SER A 536 -39.54 -38.70 -29.11
N ASN A 537 -39.15 -39.84 -28.52
CA ASN A 537 -40.05 -40.92 -28.07
C ASN A 537 -39.35 -42.27 -27.80
N MET A 538 -39.53 -42.77 -26.57
CA MET A 538 -40.05 -44.10 -26.23
C MET A 538 -39.85 -45.30 -27.19
N VAL A 539 -39.17 -46.36 -26.72
CA VAL A 539 -39.61 -47.77 -26.75
C VAL A 539 -38.64 -48.66 -25.94
N MET A 540 -39.13 -49.77 -25.37
CA MET A 540 -38.33 -50.79 -24.67
C MET A 540 -37.86 -51.91 -25.60
N VAL A 541 -36.75 -52.59 -25.25
CA VAL A 541 -36.46 -54.05 -25.37
C VAL A 541 -34.95 -54.27 -25.18
N GLY A 542 -34.55 -55.39 -24.57
CA GLY A 542 -33.13 -55.77 -24.37
C GLY A 542 -32.61 -56.77 -25.40
N GLY A 543 -31.32 -57.11 -25.32
CA GLY A 543 -30.67 -58.14 -26.13
C GLY A 543 -29.15 -58.12 -26.01
N ASP A 544 -28.52 -59.29 -26.01
CA ASP A 544 -27.07 -59.46 -25.85
C ASP A 544 -26.25 -59.14 -27.11
N SER A 545 -25.00 -58.70 -26.91
CA SER A 545 -23.80 -59.25 -27.59
C SER A 545 -22.54 -58.50 -27.18
N ALA A 546 -21.45 -59.23 -26.90
CA ALA A 546 -20.24 -58.66 -26.28
C ALA A 546 -19.25 -57.99 -27.26
N GLU A 547 -19.38 -58.22 -28.56
CA GLU A 547 -18.27 -58.00 -29.52
C GLU A 547 -18.11 -56.55 -29.98
N GLY A 548 -19.18 -55.74 -30.03
CA GLY A 548 -19.11 -54.33 -30.41
C GLY A 548 -18.25 -53.45 -29.47
N SER A 549 -17.97 -53.96 -28.25
CA SER A 549 -17.28 -53.23 -27.19
C SER A 549 -15.76 -53.06 -27.41
N ALA A 550 -15.13 -53.90 -28.24
CA ALA A 550 -13.68 -53.86 -28.47
C ALA A 550 -13.26 -52.74 -29.44
N ALA A 551 -13.90 -52.67 -30.62
CA ALA A 551 -13.56 -51.72 -31.68
C ALA A 551 -13.72 -50.25 -31.24
N PHE A 552 -14.79 -49.94 -30.51
CA PHE A 552 -15.03 -48.59 -29.98
C PHE A 552 -13.99 -48.16 -28.93
N ARG A 553 -13.46 -49.09 -28.13
CA ARG A 553 -12.40 -48.78 -27.15
C ARG A 553 -11.06 -48.48 -27.82
N HIS A 554 -10.70 -49.20 -28.89
CA HIS A 554 -9.46 -48.98 -29.62
C HIS A 554 -9.43 -47.58 -30.30
N ASN A 555 -10.48 -47.24 -31.06
CA ASN A 555 -10.57 -45.97 -31.80
C ASN A 555 -10.53 -44.75 -30.85
N ARG A 556 -11.09 -44.86 -29.64
CA ARG A 556 -11.07 -43.81 -28.61
C ARG A 556 -9.67 -43.59 -28.00
N ALA A 557 -8.85 -44.64 -27.92
CA ALA A 557 -7.47 -44.57 -27.43
C ALA A 557 -6.54 -43.91 -28.46
N GLU A 558 -6.67 -44.27 -29.74
CA GLU A 558 -5.86 -43.68 -30.82
C GLU A 558 -6.11 -42.17 -30.97
N ARG A 559 -7.37 -41.72 -30.95
CA ARG A 559 -7.71 -40.29 -31.01
C ARG A 559 -7.04 -39.50 -29.88
N ARG A 560 -7.05 -40.05 -28.64
CA ARG A 560 -6.32 -39.46 -27.50
C ARG A 560 -4.80 -39.44 -27.71
N ARG A 561 -4.20 -40.49 -28.29
CA ARG A 561 -2.76 -40.52 -28.63
C ARG A 561 -2.38 -39.42 -29.63
N VAL A 562 -3.15 -39.27 -30.71
CA VAL A 562 -2.93 -38.24 -31.74
C VAL A 562 -3.09 -36.82 -31.15
N GLU A 563 -4.06 -36.62 -30.27
CA GLU A 563 -4.26 -35.32 -29.61
C GLU A 563 -3.14 -34.97 -28.62
N LEU A 564 -2.64 -35.95 -27.86
CA LEU A 564 -1.47 -35.78 -26.99
C LEU A 564 -0.20 -35.45 -27.79
N GLN A 565 0.05 -36.13 -28.92
CA GLN A 565 1.14 -35.74 -29.83
C GLN A 565 0.96 -34.32 -30.37
N LYS A 566 -0.27 -33.90 -30.75
CA LYS A 566 -0.58 -32.53 -31.17
C LYS A 566 -0.44 -31.49 -30.03
N ARG A 567 -0.51 -31.89 -28.75
CA ARG A 567 -0.17 -31.03 -27.60
C ARG A 567 1.34 -30.95 -27.38
N LEU A 568 2.06 -32.07 -27.32
CA LEU A 568 3.52 -32.11 -27.17
C LEU A 568 4.23 -31.33 -28.30
N GLY A 569 3.76 -31.50 -29.55
CA GLY A 569 4.23 -30.75 -30.71
C GLY A 569 3.84 -29.26 -30.73
N ARG A 570 3.07 -28.75 -29.77
CA ARG A 570 2.88 -27.31 -29.52
C ARG A 570 3.88 -26.80 -28.48
N TYR A 571 3.96 -27.46 -27.31
CA TYR A 571 4.93 -27.12 -26.26
C TYR A 571 6.40 -27.10 -26.77
N SER A 572 6.79 -28.07 -27.60
CA SER A 572 8.14 -28.10 -28.23
C SER A 572 8.43 -26.84 -29.09
N ARG A 573 7.43 -26.37 -29.86
CA ARG A 573 7.55 -25.16 -30.70
C ARG A 573 7.55 -23.88 -29.86
N GLU A 574 6.86 -23.86 -28.73
CA GLU A 574 6.85 -22.71 -27.81
C GLU A 574 8.16 -22.61 -27.01
N SER A 575 8.68 -23.73 -26.49
CA SER A 575 10.04 -23.81 -25.93
C SER A 575 11.09 -23.30 -26.92
N SER A 576 11.00 -23.74 -28.18
CA SER A 576 11.88 -23.30 -29.28
C SER A 576 11.69 -21.82 -29.71
N ARG A 577 10.60 -21.16 -29.30
CA ARG A 577 10.35 -19.70 -29.43
C ARG A 577 10.81 -18.92 -28.19
N TYR A 578 10.86 -19.57 -27.03
CA TYR A 578 11.38 -18.99 -25.78
C TYR A 578 12.92 -18.95 -25.79
N GLN A 579 13.58 -20.06 -26.13
CA GLN A 579 15.04 -20.12 -26.26
C GLN A 579 15.60 -19.10 -27.27
N ARG A 580 14.94 -18.95 -28.43
CA ARG A 580 15.32 -17.91 -29.42
C ARG A 580 15.15 -16.48 -28.92
N ARG A 581 14.20 -16.20 -28.02
CA ARG A 581 14.07 -14.88 -27.36
C ARG A 581 15.18 -14.66 -26.33
N LEU A 582 15.54 -15.68 -25.56
CA LEU A 582 16.68 -15.65 -24.64
C LEU A 582 18.02 -15.42 -25.37
N GLU A 583 18.25 -16.09 -26.50
CA GLU A 583 19.42 -15.81 -27.36
C GLU A 583 19.45 -14.36 -27.87
N GLN A 584 18.32 -13.84 -28.35
CA GLN A 584 18.23 -12.45 -28.81
C GLN A 584 18.50 -11.45 -27.68
N GLN A 585 18.00 -11.71 -26.46
CA GLN A 585 18.34 -10.90 -25.28
C GLN A 585 19.82 -10.99 -24.92
N ARG A 586 20.42 -12.19 -24.91
CA ARG A 586 21.87 -12.38 -24.68
C ARG A 586 22.73 -11.64 -25.71
N ARG A 587 22.36 -11.68 -27.01
CA ARG A 587 23.05 -10.93 -28.07
C ARG A 587 22.90 -9.40 -27.90
N ARG A 588 21.72 -8.91 -27.49
CA ARG A 588 21.50 -7.49 -27.16
C ARG A 588 22.33 -7.04 -25.94
N LEU A 589 22.44 -7.87 -24.91
CA LEU A 589 23.26 -7.61 -23.72
C LEU A 589 24.76 -7.61 -24.05
N GLY A 590 25.25 -8.57 -24.84
CA GLY A 590 26.63 -8.59 -25.32
C GLY A 590 26.97 -7.35 -26.15
N SER A 591 26.06 -6.91 -27.03
CA SER A 591 26.23 -5.66 -27.79
C SER A 591 26.27 -4.42 -26.90
N LYS A 592 25.45 -4.34 -25.84
CA LYS A 592 25.54 -3.28 -24.83
C LYS A 592 26.88 -3.31 -24.08
N LYS A 593 27.35 -4.48 -23.63
CA LYS A 593 28.64 -4.63 -22.93
C LYS A 593 29.80 -4.14 -23.81
N HIS A 594 29.86 -4.59 -25.06
CA HIS A 594 30.92 -4.17 -25.99
C HIS A 594 30.90 -2.64 -26.25
N LYS A 595 29.72 -2.02 -26.35
CA LYS A 595 29.60 -0.55 -26.45
C LYS A 595 30.11 0.17 -25.19
N MET A 596 29.89 -0.37 -23.99
CA MET A 596 30.45 0.17 -22.74
C MET A 596 31.97 0.00 -22.67
N GLU A 597 32.50 -1.15 -23.08
CA GLU A 597 33.96 -1.39 -23.13
C GLU A 597 34.66 -0.42 -24.09
N VAL A 598 34.09 -0.19 -25.29
CA VAL A 598 34.60 0.80 -26.25
C VAL A 598 34.47 2.23 -25.72
N ALA A 599 33.40 2.57 -25.00
CA ALA A 599 33.24 3.88 -24.36
C ALA A 599 34.29 4.10 -23.25
N SER A 600 34.51 3.11 -22.37
CA SER A 600 35.53 3.16 -21.33
C SER A 600 36.94 3.29 -21.92
N ALA A 601 37.28 2.52 -22.96
CA ALA A 601 38.56 2.65 -23.66
C ALA A 601 38.74 4.06 -24.27
N ARG A 602 37.68 4.68 -24.79
CA ARG A 602 37.72 6.06 -25.33
C ARG A 602 37.89 7.11 -24.22
N ILE A 603 37.24 6.93 -23.07
CA ILE A 603 37.42 7.77 -21.88
C ILE A 603 38.86 7.68 -21.37
N ASN A 604 39.38 6.47 -21.18
CA ASN A 604 40.76 6.24 -20.70
C ASN A 604 41.80 6.83 -21.67
N ARG A 605 41.56 6.73 -22.99
CA ARG A 605 42.42 7.36 -24.01
C ARG A 605 42.37 8.90 -23.93
N ASN A 606 41.21 9.50 -23.69
CA ASN A 606 41.08 10.94 -23.51
C ASN A 606 41.76 11.44 -22.21
N ILE A 607 41.70 10.66 -21.13
CA ILE A 607 42.42 10.95 -19.88
C ILE A 607 43.93 10.87 -20.11
N ALA A 608 44.42 9.82 -20.78
CA ALA A 608 45.84 9.68 -21.12
C ALA A 608 46.34 10.85 -22.00
N LEU A 609 45.55 11.29 -22.98
CA LEU A 609 45.87 12.45 -23.82
C LEU A 609 45.88 13.77 -23.05
N ARG A 610 44.94 13.99 -22.11
CA ARG A 610 44.98 15.16 -21.21
C ARG A 610 46.24 15.16 -20.33
N ASN A 611 46.59 14.01 -19.76
CA ASN A 611 47.79 13.86 -18.93
C ASN A 611 49.11 13.98 -19.73
N LEU A 612 49.06 13.85 -21.07
CA LEU A 612 50.17 14.10 -22.00
C LEU A 612 50.24 15.56 -22.48
N MET A 613 49.14 16.32 -22.39
CA MET A 613 49.11 17.78 -22.67
C MET A 613 49.31 18.63 -21.41
N ALA A 614 49.30 18.01 -20.22
CA ALA A 614 49.60 18.62 -18.93
C ALA A 614 51.04 18.31 -18.45
N ARG A 615 51.92 17.93 -19.37
CA ARG A 615 53.35 17.63 -19.18
C ARG A 615 54.14 18.31 -20.29
#